data_AF-A0A814R9T1-F1
#
_entry.id   AF-A0A814R9T1-F1
#
_cell.length_a   1.000
_cell.length_b   1.000
_cell.length_c   1.000
_cell.angle_alpha   90.00
_cell.angle_beta   90.00
_cell.angle_gamma   90.00
#
_symmetry.space_group_name_H-M   'P 1'
#
loop_
_entity.id
_entity.type
_entity.pdbx_description
1 polymer ?
#
loop_
_entity_poly.entity_id
_entity_poly.type
_entity_poly.pdbx_seq_one_letter_code
_entity_poly.pdbx_strand_id
1 'polypeptide(L)'
;MGSGASRTSNSLLKGVEWNWQSNKNPFSPLEPAQWKQYSDLENLIIERALKNKQQRAFLDQHIIDLESNLQVLSADQSKQRPIKRVIRKRKDTGLREARFMNHLFHKKHSCDPEYVWVSPFIIEVRRHLKYLPDDLPSKNRDLIPDLVEKAAHGIIEEGIKIDKKYEALELARRLREQKNRGIEEVWKCCAYLYTLESFLYEKLHEVMVSVGDKNKEQFWRSKLGTLGPFCLLLWDDPINTKLTTRKTLYHAAKLEPNEIDKYKDMMKDGKNYGSFQAYISCSRNRAKVEKLGNTLFIIEVFVAFTANLSSLSEYPKEEEELITPGVCFHVTDVGFDDRKQKNLIYLELRQRFSVGDITKISKIGDAYVHRNAVNIVATYIDNDYADAPAHDNRARNAHISIRVDHRRIIQAAMMYDRDGYVIDKKKSETGKMNTES
;
A
#
# COMPACT_ATOMS: atom_id res chain seq x y z
N MET A 1 -36.23 5.41 -21.32
CA MET A 1 -35.12 6.38 -21.15
C MET A 1 -33.96 5.61 -20.56
N GLY A 2 -32.97 5.30 -21.40
CA GLY A 2 -31.97 4.27 -21.14
C GLY A 2 -30.84 4.73 -20.22
N SER A 3 -30.48 3.85 -19.29
CA SER A 3 -29.34 3.97 -18.37
C SER A 3 -28.03 4.01 -19.15
N GLY A 4 -27.33 5.14 -19.10
CA GLY A 4 -25.96 5.26 -19.57
C GLY A 4 -25.00 4.54 -18.65
N ALA A 5 -24.49 3.39 -19.10
CA ALA A 5 -23.36 2.72 -18.48
C ALA A 5 -22.14 3.67 -18.45
N SER A 6 -21.64 3.93 -17.25
CA SER A 6 -20.40 4.66 -16.99
C SER A 6 -19.24 4.02 -17.76
N ARG A 7 -18.71 4.75 -18.76
CA ARG A 7 -17.49 4.41 -19.50
C ARG A 7 -16.29 4.47 -18.55
N THR A 8 -15.97 3.36 -17.91
CA THR A 8 -14.77 3.17 -17.09
C THR A 8 -13.73 2.36 -17.87
N SER A 9 -12.82 3.08 -18.55
CA SER A 9 -11.37 2.82 -18.60
C SER A 9 -10.76 3.65 -19.76
N ASN A 10 -10.28 4.87 -19.47
CA ASN A 10 -9.39 5.60 -20.37
C ASN A 10 -7.94 5.12 -20.21
N SER A 11 -7.72 3.79 -20.09
CA SER A 11 -6.38 3.25 -20.27
C SER A 11 -5.96 3.59 -21.70
N LEU A 12 -4.89 4.37 -21.83
CA LEU A 12 -4.30 4.69 -23.13
C LEU A 12 -3.67 3.46 -23.77
N LEU A 13 -3.40 2.42 -22.98
CA LEU A 13 -2.69 1.21 -23.37
C LEU A 13 -3.57 0.12 -23.95
N LYS A 14 -4.90 0.29 -24.11
CA LYS A 14 -5.89 -0.71 -24.62
C LYS A 14 -5.34 -1.93 -25.40
N GLY A 15 -4.62 -2.84 -24.76
CA GLY A 15 -3.91 -3.95 -25.40
C GLY A 15 -2.84 -3.55 -26.42
N VAL A 16 -2.01 -2.53 -26.18
CA VAL A 16 -0.93 -2.08 -27.06
C VAL A 16 0.38 -2.13 -26.30
N GLU A 17 1.41 -2.66 -26.97
CA GLU A 17 2.75 -2.77 -26.40
C GLU A 17 3.81 -2.39 -27.40
N TRP A 18 4.81 -1.67 -26.92
CA TRP A 18 6.03 -1.45 -27.65
C TRP A 18 7.08 -2.43 -27.18
N ASN A 19 7.85 -2.93 -28.14
CA ASN A 19 8.96 -3.84 -27.91
C ASN A 19 10.19 -3.33 -28.64
N TRP A 20 11.36 -3.65 -28.11
CA TRP A 20 12.66 -3.39 -28.73
C TRP A 20 13.44 -4.68 -28.91
N GLN A 21 14.30 -4.71 -29.93
CA GLN A 21 15.10 -5.88 -30.23
C GLN A 21 16.35 -5.95 -29.34
N SER A 22 16.40 -6.99 -28.51
CA SER A 22 17.36 -7.15 -27.41
C SER A 22 18.61 -7.96 -27.75
N ASN A 23 18.72 -8.49 -28.97
CA ASN A 23 19.93 -9.15 -29.45
C ASN A 23 21.18 -8.26 -29.26
N LYS A 24 22.36 -8.89 -29.08
CA LYS A 24 23.63 -8.16 -29.01
C LYS A 24 23.91 -7.43 -30.32
N ASN A 25 23.66 -8.09 -31.45
CA ASN A 25 23.61 -7.47 -32.77
C ASN A 25 22.16 -7.45 -33.29
N PRO A 26 21.41 -6.35 -33.07
CA PRO A 26 19.98 -6.28 -33.41
C PRO A 26 19.70 -6.28 -34.92
N PHE A 27 20.70 -6.08 -35.77
CA PHE A 27 20.56 -6.08 -37.23
C PHE A 27 21.13 -7.34 -37.90
N SER A 28 21.56 -8.33 -37.11
CA SER A 28 22.08 -9.59 -37.66
C SER A 28 20.96 -10.38 -38.34
N PRO A 29 21.09 -10.76 -39.62
CA PRO A 29 20.12 -11.64 -40.28
C PRO A 29 20.24 -13.10 -39.83
N LEU A 30 21.32 -13.46 -39.13
CA LEU A 30 21.63 -14.83 -38.72
C LEU A 30 21.04 -15.19 -37.35
N GLU A 31 20.67 -14.19 -36.54
CA GLU A 31 20.13 -14.42 -35.20
C GLU A 31 18.60 -14.22 -35.19
N PRO A 32 17.84 -15.13 -34.54
CA PRO A 32 16.42 -14.90 -34.36
C PRO A 32 16.19 -13.66 -33.48
N ALA A 33 15.22 -12.83 -33.88
CA ALA A 33 14.93 -11.59 -33.18
C ALA A 33 14.34 -11.84 -31.79
N GLN A 34 15.07 -11.41 -30.76
CA GLN A 34 14.65 -11.47 -29.37
C GLN A 34 14.05 -10.13 -28.96
N TRP A 35 12.76 -10.11 -28.64
CA TRP A 35 12.04 -8.89 -28.32
C TRP A 35 11.85 -8.75 -26.81
N LYS A 36 12.17 -7.56 -26.28
CA LYS A 36 11.86 -7.18 -24.90
C LYS A 36 10.84 -6.06 -24.90
N GLN A 37 9.97 -6.06 -23.90
CA GLN A 37 8.97 -5.03 -23.71
C GLN A 37 9.61 -3.79 -23.09
N TYR A 38 9.08 -2.63 -23.44
CA TYR A 38 9.27 -1.43 -22.62
C TYR A 38 8.42 -1.53 -21.35
N SER A 39 8.82 -0.82 -20.30
CA SER A 39 8.01 -0.67 -19.09
C SER A 39 6.64 -0.05 -19.41
N ASP A 40 5.69 -0.18 -18.48
CA ASP A 40 4.35 0.42 -18.63
C ASP A 40 4.43 1.93 -18.94
N LEU A 41 5.33 2.63 -18.26
CA LEU A 41 5.44 4.08 -18.34
C LEU A 41 6.13 4.53 -19.63
N GLU A 42 7.18 3.83 -20.06
CA GLU A 42 7.79 4.05 -21.38
C GLU A 42 6.77 3.78 -22.50
N ASN A 43 6.00 2.68 -22.42
CA ASN A 43 4.90 2.39 -23.35
C ASN A 43 3.89 3.55 -23.41
N LEU A 44 3.52 4.12 -22.26
CA LEU A 44 2.61 5.28 -22.20
C LEU A 44 3.20 6.51 -22.87
N ILE A 45 4.50 6.78 -22.67
CA ILE A 45 5.20 7.91 -23.28
C ILE A 45 5.23 7.75 -24.80
N ILE A 46 5.62 6.58 -25.30
CA ILE A 46 5.70 6.26 -26.73
C ILE A 46 4.33 6.35 -27.39
N GLU A 47 3.31 5.69 -26.81
CA GLU A 47 1.97 5.65 -27.38
C GLU A 47 1.30 7.04 -27.38
N ARG A 48 1.58 7.88 -26.37
CA ARG A 48 1.14 9.28 -26.36
C ARG A 48 1.82 10.08 -27.47
N ALA A 49 3.13 9.93 -27.64
CA ALA A 49 3.86 10.62 -28.70
C ALA A 49 3.31 10.26 -30.08
N LEU A 50 3.06 8.96 -30.32
CA LEU A 50 2.42 8.48 -31.55
C LEU A 50 1.02 9.08 -31.75
N LYS A 51 0.15 9.06 -30.73
CA LYS A 51 -1.21 9.63 -30.81
C LYS A 51 -1.20 11.14 -31.09
N ASN A 52 -0.19 11.84 -30.58
CA ASN A 52 0.00 13.27 -30.80
C ASN A 52 0.75 13.58 -32.11
N LYS A 53 0.97 12.58 -32.98
CA LYS A 53 1.70 12.71 -34.26
C LYS A 53 3.10 13.31 -34.10
N GLN A 54 3.75 13.03 -32.97
CA GLN A 54 5.15 13.41 -32.76
C GLN A 54 6.04 12.42 -33.52
N GLN A 55 7.12 12.91 -34.12
CA GLN A 55 8.11 12.06 -34.79
C GLN A 55 8.98 11.30 -33.79
N ARG A 56 9.17 11.86 -32.58
CA ARG A 56 10.05 11.31 -31.56
C ARG A 56 9.37 11.25 -30.20
N ALA A 57 9.64 10.17 -29.46
CA ALA A 57 9.35 10.08 -28.03
C ALA A 57 10.66 10.07 -27.24
N PHE A 58 10.74 10.85 -26.18
CA PHE A 58 11.92 10.92 -25.31
C PHE A 58 11.72 10.06 -24.08
N LEU A 59 12.62 9.09 -23.89
CA LEU A 59 12.73 8.26 -22.69
C LEU A 59 14.01 8.65 -21.94
N ASP A 60 14.19 8.12 -20.73
CA ASP A 60 15.31 8.49 -19.85
C ASP A 60 16.69 8.18 -20.46
N GLN A 61 16.84 7.00 -21.04
CA GLN A 61 18.10 6.55 -21.63
C GLN A 61 18.10 6.58 -23.16
N HIS A 62 16.93 6.74 -23.78
CA HIS A 62 16.75 6.52 -25.21
C HIS A 62 15.83 7.55 -25.86
N ILE A 63 16.01 7.74 -27.17
CA ILE A 63 15.07 8.45 -28.03
C ILE A 63 14.43 7.41 -28.94
N ILE A 64 13.11 7.44 -29.03
CA ILE A 64 12.33 6.60 -29.92
C ILE A 64 11.96 7.38 -31.16
N ASP A 65 12.53 7.01 -32.30
CA ASP A 65 12.14 7.48 -33.61
C ASP A 65 10.97 6.64 -34.12
N LEU A 66 9.78 7.26 -34.14
CA LEU A 66 8.52 6.62 -34.53
C LEU A 66 8.37 6.51 -36.05
N GLU A 67 9.08 7.33 -36.81
CA GLU A 67 9.05 7.29 -38.29
C GLU A 67 9.90 6.12 -38.79
N SER A 68 11.11 6.00 -38.24
CA SER A 68 12.05 4.94 -38.60
C SER A 68 11.82 3.62 -37.84
N ASN A 69 10.96 3.61 -36.82
CA ASN A 69 10.80 2.51 -35.87
C ASN A 69 12.13 2.07 -35.23
N LEU A 70 12.88 3.05 -34.70
CA LEU A 70 14.18 2.83 -34.08
C LEU A 70 14.23 3.41 -32.66
N GLN A 71 14.87 2.68 -31.76
CA GLN A 71 15.38 3.18 -30.50
C GLN A 71 16.83 3.59 -30.69
N VAL A 72 17.19 4.79 -30.24
CA VAL A 72 18.54 5.34 -30.28
C VAL A 72 18.99 5.63 -28.86
N LEU A 73 20.18 5.19 -28.46
CA LEU A 73 20.73 5.51 -27.14
C LEU A 73 21.08 7.00 -27.07
N SER A 74 20.58 7.71 -26.05
CA SER A 74 20.77 9.17 -25.93
C SER A 74 22.25 9.55 -25.80
N ALA A 75 23.07 8.69 -25.18
CA ALA A 75 24.51 8.90 -25.01
C ALA A 75 25.34 8.55 -26.26
N ASP A 76 24.79 7.78 -27.19
CA ASP A 76 25.53 7.27 -28.36
C ASP A 76 24.57 6.97 -29.52
N GLN A 77 24.53 7.88 -30.48
CA GLN A 77 23.62 7.79 -31.63
C GLN A 77 23.91 6.61 -32.57
N SER A 78 25.10 6.00 -32.48
CA SER A 78 25.44 4.81 -33.25
C SER A 78 24.78 3.54 -32.71
N LYS A 79 24.38 3.55 -31.43
CA LYS A 79 23.71 2.41 -30.78
C LYS A 79 22.21 2.49 -31.02
N GLN A 80 21.79 1.78 -32.06
CA GLN A 80 20.39 1.73 -32.50
C GLN A 80 19.81 0.33 -32.39
N ARG A 81 18.50 0.25 -32.17
CA ARG A 81 17.74 -1.01 -32.07
C ARG A 81 16.39 -0.85 -32.76
N PRO A 82 15.94 -1.81 -33.59
CA PRO A 82 14.58 -1.84 -34.09
C PRO A 82 13.56 -1.90 -32.94
N ILE A 83 12.44 -1.23 -33.14
CA ILE A 83 11.27 -1.32 -32.26
C ILE A 83 10.07 -1.80 -33.05
N LYS A 84 9.06 -2.29 -32.35
CA LYS A 84 7.76 -2.60 -32.96
C LYS A 84 6.62 -2.38 -31.98
N ARG A 85 5.49 -1.97 -32.54
CA ARG A 85 4.21 -1.90 -31.83
C ARG A 85 3.43 -3.20 -32.06
N VAL A 86 2.94 -3.80 -30.98
CA VAL A 86 2.18 -5.05 -30.99
C VAL A 86 0.83 -4.81 -30.33
N ILE A 87 -0.23 -5.34 -30.92
CA ILE A 87 -1.57 -5.34 -30.29
C ILE A 87 -1.70 -6.64 -29.49
N ARG A 88 -1.64 -6.53 -28.16
CA ARG A 88 -1.82 -7.65 -27.23
C ARG A 88 -3.24 -8.18 -27.28
N LYS A 89 -3.35 -9.51 -27.30
CA LYS A 89 -4.56 -10.17 -26.79
C LYS A 89 -4.48 -10.09 -25.26
N ARG A 90 -5.55 -9.61 -24.61
CA ARG A 90 -5.68 -9.48 -23.12
C ARG A 90 -5.30 -10.73 -22.31
N LYS A 91 -5.05 -11.86 -22.95
CA LYS A 91 -4.74 -13.12 -22.28
C LYS A 91 -3.28 -13.29 -21.86
N ASP A 92 -2.35 -12.53 -22.45
CA ASP A 92 -0.90 -12.77 -22.37
C ASP A 92 -0.14 -11.89 -21.34
N THR A 93 -0.82 -11.26 -20.39
CA THR A 93 -0.12 -10.49 -19.35
C THR A 93 0.53 -11.44 -18.34
N GLY A 94 1.86 -11.46 -18.34
CA GLY A 94 2.67 -12.07 -17.27
C GLY A 94 2.40 -11.39 -15.92
N LEU A 95 2.71 -12.11 -14.84
CA LEU A 95 2.70 -11.56 -13.49
C LEU A 95 3.96 -10.70 -13.31
N ARG A 96 3.82 -9.47 -12.84
CA ARG A 96 4.96 -8.61 -12.51
C ARG A 96 5.59 -9.07 -11.21
N GLU A 97 6.62 -9.89 -11.32
CA GLU A 97 7.22 -10.57 -10.16
C GLU A 97 7.69 -9.59 -9.09
N ALA A 98 8.39 -8.53 -9.47
CA ALA A 98 8.90 -7.49 -8.56
C ALA A 98 7.79 -6.89 -7.68
N ARG A 99 6.56 -6.78 -8.21
CA ARG A 99 5.40 -6.21 -7.50
C ARG A 99 4.99 -7.02 -6.27
N PHE A 100 5.12 -8.35 -6.35
CA PHE A 100 4.65 -9.29 -5.33
C PHE A 100 5.81 -9.94 -4.57
N MET A 101 7.02 -9.39 -4.70
CA MET A 101 8.26 -9.91 -4.10
C MET A 101 8.96 -8.89 -3.19
N ASN A 102 8.34 -7.73 -2.97
CA ASN A 102 8.87 -6.71 -2.08
C ASN A 102 8.98 -7.22 -0.64
N HIS A 103 10.10 -6.93 0.01
CA HIS A 103 10.29 -7.40 1.37
C HIS A 103 9.30 -6.71 2.32
N LEU A 104 8.50 -7.52 3.03
CA LEU A 104 7.43 -7.06 3.91
C LEU A 104 7.91 -6.47 5.25
N PHE A 105 9.17 -6.67 5.65
CA PHE A 105 9.60 -6.43 7.03
C PHE A 105 10.95 -5.72 7.13
N HIS A 106 11.09 -4.81 8.11
CA HIS A 106 12.39 -4.31 8.54
C HIS A 106 12.65 -4.58 10.03
N LYS A 107 13.92 -4.85 10.32
CA LYS A 107 14.49 -5.63 11.42
C LYS A 107 14.14 -5.24 12.87
N LYS A 108 13.39 -4.17 13.15
CA LYS A 108 13.50 -3.52 14.48
C LYS A 108 12.24 -3.01 15.18
N HIS A 109 11.05 -3.10 14.58
CA HIS A 109 9.86 -2.57 15.24
C HIS A 109 8.78 -3.65 15.34
N SER A 110 8.62 -4.19 16.56
CA SER A 110 7.31 -4.65 17.00
C SER A 110 6.31 -3.51 16.83
N CYS A 111 5.03 -3.83 16.62
CA CYS A 111 3.99 -2.81 16.74
C CYS A 111 4.12 -2.13 18.10
N ASP A 112 4.65 -0.91 18.13
CA ASP A 112 4.49 -0.06 19.29
C ASP A 112 2.98 0.23 19.40
N PRO A 113 2.33 -0.07 20.52
CA PRO A 113 0.89 0.18 20.73
C PRO A 113 0.48 1.66 20.59
N GLU A 114 1.41 2.57 20.29
CA GLU A 114 1.12 3.97 19.97
C GLU A 114 0.79 4.23 18.48
N TYR A 115 1.13 3.34 17.54
CA TYR A 115 1.01 3.60 16.08
C TYR A 115 -0.05 2.73 15.38
N VAL A 116 -1.18 2.55 16.04
CA VAL A 116 -2.05 1.39 15.79
C VAL A 116 -2.97 1.54 14.56
N TRP A 117 -3.23 2.77 14.12
CA TRP A 117 -4.21 3.02 13.03
C TRP A 117 -3.60 3.57 11.74
N VAL A 118 -2.53 4.37 11.84
CA VAL A 118 -1.95 5.11 10.71
C VAL A 118 -0.44 4.95 10.77
N SER A 119 0.18 4.60 9.64
CA SER A 119 1.65 4.53 9.57
C SER A 119 2.28 5.85 10.06
N PRO A 120 3.36 5.79 10.86
CA PRO A 120 4.02 6.99 11.35
C PRO A 120 4.46 7.92 10.21
N PHE A 121 4.79 7.37 9.03
CA PHE A 121 5.10 8.17 7.85
C PHE A 121 3.94 9.10 7.46
N ILE A 122 2.71 8.57 7.38
CA ILE A 122 1.52 9.33 6.99
C ILE A 122 1.21 10.42 8.04
N ILE A 123 1.39 10.11 9.33
CA ILE A 123 1.25 11.09 10.42
C ILE A 123 2.26 12.24 10.27
N GLU A 124 3.52 11.91 10.01
CA GLU A 124 4.59 12.90 9.84
C GLU A 124 4.42 13.73 8.57
N VAL A 125 3.91 13.14 7.48
CA VAL A 125 3.55 13.87 6.26
C VAL A 125 2.47 14.91 6.56
N ARG A 126 1.40 14.52 7.24
CA ARG A 126 0.32 15.45 7.61
C ARG A 126 0.86 16.61 8.47
N ARG A 127 1.72 16.30 9.44
CA ARG A 127 2.39 17.31 10.29
C ARG A 127 3.29 18.24 9.47
N HIS A 128 4.08 17.69 8.55
CA HIS A 128 4.96 18.45 7.66
C HIS A 128 4.17 19.42 6.77
N LEU A 129 3.00 18.98 6.28
CA LEU A 129 2.06 19.79 5.50
C LEU A 129 1.25 20.78 6.34
N LYS A 130 1.40 20.75 7.66
CA LYS A 130 0.67 21.59 8.63
C LYS A 130 -0.85 21.40 8.59
N TYR A 131 -1.30 20.20 8.24
CA TYR A 131 -2.72 19.84 8.24
C TYR A 131 -3.18 19.39 9.63
N LEU A 132 -4.37 19.82 10.04
CA LEU A 132 -5.02 19.30 11.25
C LEU A 132 -5.44 17.84 11.04
N PRO A 133 -5.75 17.10 12.12
CA PRO A 133 -6.16 15.71 11.99
C PRO A 133 -7.34 15.43 11.05
N ASP A 134 -8.27 16.39 10.94
CA ASP A 134 -9.45 16.31 10.09
C ASP A 134 -9.28 16.98 8.71
N ASP A 135 -8.12 17.60 8.44
CA ASP A 135 -7.79 18.23 7.16
C ASP A 135 -7.29 17.19 6.16
N LEU A 136 -8.16 16.24 5.82
CA LEU A 136 -7.91 15.25 4.77
C LEU A 136 -8.51 15.70 3.44
N PRO A 137 -7.87 15.41 2.28
CA PRO A 137 -8.41 15.73 0.95
C PRO A 137 -9.84 15.23 0.70
N SER A 138 -10.24 14.12 1.31
CA SER A 138 -11.59 13.55 1.25
C SER A 138 -12.63 14.35 2.02
N LYS A 139 -12.19 15.06 3.08
CA LYS A 139 -13.02 15.90 3.94
C LYS A 139 -13.00 17.37 3.50
N ASN A 140 -11.89 17.85 2.96
CA ASN A 140 -11.70 19.22 2.51
C ASN A 140 -11.20 19.26 1.05
N ARG A 141 -12.12 19.58 0.14
CA ARG A 141 -11.85 19.59 -1.31
C ARG A 141 -10.90 20.70 -1.73
N ASP A 142 -10.79 21.78 -0.97
CA ASP A 142 -9.93 22.92 -1.31
C ASP A 142 -8.44 22.57 -1.16
N LEU A 143 -8.12 21.51 -0.41
CA LEU A 143 -6.75 20.99 -0.28
C LEU A 143 -6.28 20.22 -1.51
N ILE A 144 -7.21 19.66 -2.29
CA ILE A 144 -6.88 18.71 -3.37
C ILE A 144 -5.95 19.35 -4.40
N PRO A 145 -6.20 20.57 -4.93
CA PRO A 145 -5.36 21.11 -5.98
C PRO A 145 -3.91 21.36 -5.56
N ASP A 146 -3.70 21.94 -4.38
CA ASP A 146 -2.37 22.19 -3.83
C ASP A 146 -1.63 20.88 -3.55
N LEU A 147 -2.32 19.89 -2.96
CA LEU A 147 -1.70 18.61 -2.64
C LEU A 147 -1.29 17.83 -3.88
N VAL A 148 -2.11 17.87 -4.94
CA VAL A 148 -1.78 17.29 -6.26
C VAL A 148 -0.55 17.95 -6.87
N GLU A 149 -0.42 19.28 -6.80
CA GLU A 149 0.77 19.96 -7.32
C GLU A 149 2.03 19.61 -6.53
N LYS A 150 1.94 19.55 -5.19
CA LYS A 150 3.04 19.10 -4.33
C LYS A 150 3.46 17.67 -4.64
N ALA A 151 2.50 16.76 -4.79
CA ALA A 151 2.77 15.38 -5.18
C ALA A 151 3.43 15.28 -6.56
N ALA A 152 2.89 15.99 -7.56
CA ALA A 152 3.45 16.01 -8.90
C ALA A 152 4.88 16.58 -8.94
N HIS A 153 5.15 17.65 -8.18
CA HIS A 153 6.48 18.23 -8.06
C HIS A 153 7.46 17.27 -7.38
N GLY A 154 7.06 16.68 -6.25
CA GLY A 154 7.89 15.72 -5.52
C GLY A 154 8.23 14.46 -6.32
N ILE A 155 7.29 13.95 -7.13
CA ILE A 155 7.56 12.84 -8.07
C ILE A 155 8.66 13.22 -9.07
N ILE A 156 8.59 14.44 -9.64
CA ILE A 156 9.60 14.94 -10.59
C ILE A 156 10.96 15.04 -9.91
N GLU A 157 11.03 15.64 -8.71
CA GLU A 157 12.28 15.77 -7.97
C GLU A 157 12.92 14.41 -7.68
N GLU A 158 12.15 13.43 -7.21
CA GLU A 158 12.68 12.10 -6.89
C GLU A 158 13.09 11.33 -8.14
N GLY A 159 12.34 11.45 -9.23
CA GLY A 159 12.71 10.83 -10.51
C GLY A 159 13.99 11.40 -11.10
N ILE A 160 14.20 12.72 -11.03
CA ILE A 160 15.45 13.35 -11.49
C ILE A 160 16.66 12.81 -10.70
N LYS A 161 16.53 12.59 -9.39
CA LYS A 161 17.62 12.08 -8.53
C LYS A 161 18.09 10.67 -8.90
N ILE A 162 17.31 9.92 -9.67
CA ILE A 162 17.61 8.54 -10.07
C ILE A 162 17.64 8.37 -11.60
N ASP A 163 17.85 9.47 -12.35
CA ASP A 163 17.89 9.49 -13.81
C ASP A 163 16.61 8.95 -14.48
N LYS A 164 15.45 9.19 -13.85
CA LYS A 164 14.09 8.82 -14.32
C LYS A 164 13.22 10.04 -14.64
N LYS A 165 13.81 11.06 -15.28
CA LYS A 165 13.17 12.35 -15.56
C LYS A 165 11.88 12.24 -16.39
N TYR A 166 11.90 11.56 -17.52
CA TYR A 166 10.76 11.48 -18.45
C TYR A 166 9.64 10.61 -17.90
N GLU A 167 9.98 9.51 -17.22
CA GLU A 167 9.04 8.74 -16.43
C GLU A 167 8.33 9.64 -15.40
N ALA A 168 9.09 10.37 -14.58
CA ALA A 168 8.53 11.23 -13.54
C ALA A 168 7.66 12.37 -14.07
N LEU A 169 8.06 12.98 -15.20
CA LEU A 169 7.25 13.99 -15.88
C LEU A 169 5.91 13.41 -16.37
N GLU A 170 5.89 12.17 -16.87
CA GLU A 170 4.66 11.53 -17.31
C GLU A 170 3.71 11.20 -16.14
N LEU A 171 4.24 10.66 -15.03
CA LEU A 171 3.47 10.42 -13.81
C LEU A 171 2.86 11.73 -13.27
N ALA A 172 3.69 12.76 -13.12
CA ALA A 172 3.29 14.07 -12.60
C ALA A 172 2.24 14.75 -13.49
N ARG A 173 2.40 14.65 -14.83
CA ARG A 173 1.42 15.18 -15.78
C ARG A 173 0.05 14.51 -15.59
N ARG A 174 0.00 13.17 -15.53
CA ARG A 174 -1.27 12.43 -15.34
C ARG A 174 -1.98 12.81 -14.06
N LEU A 175 -1.21 12.97 -12.97
CA LEU A 175 -1.77 13.37 -11.69
C LEU A 175 -2.36 14.80 -11.78
N ARG A 176 -1.63 15.75 -12.38
CA ARG A 176 -2.11 17.12 -12.60
C ARG A 176 -3.38 17.21 -13.45
N GLU A 177 -3.58 16.29 -14.40
CA GLU A 177 -4.81 16.24 -15.21
C GLU A 177 -6.08 15.93 -14.39
N GLN A 178 -5.92 15.30 -13.21
CA GLN A 178 -7.03 14.99 -12.32
C GLN A 178 -7.24 16.04 -11.22
N LYS A 179 -6.35 17.04 -11.11
CA LYS A 179 -6.29 18.02 -10.02
C LYS A 179 -7.64 18.63 -9.62
N ASN A 180 -8.47 18.95 -10.61
CA ASN A 180 -9.75 19.65 -10.43
C ASN A 180 -10.97 18.72 -10.54
N ARG A 181 -10.77 17.39 -10.53
CA ARG A 181 -11.84 16.40 -10.75
C ARG A 181 -12.40 15.80 -9.45
N GLY A 182 -11.91 16.25 -8.30
CA GLY A 182 -12.29 15.75 -6.98
C GLY A 182 -11.47 14.55 -6.53
N ILE A 183 -11.58 14.23 -5.24
CA ILE A 183 -10.71 13.25 -4.57
C ILE A 183 -10.84 11.85 -5.15
N GLU A 184 -12.03 11.44 -5.60
CA GLU A 184 -12.24 10.10 -6.15
C GLU A 184 -11.41 9.86 -7.41
N GLU A 185 -11.40 10.82 -8.35
CA GLU A 185 -10.64 10.71 -9.60
C GLU A 185 -9.13 10.88 -9.36
N VAL A 186 -8.75 11.74 -8.42
CA VAL A 186 -7.34 11.87 -7.99
C VAL A 186 -6.85 10.57 -7.36
N TRP A 187 -7.63 9.97 -6.46
CA TRP A 187 -7.28 8.71 -5.80
C TRP A 187 -7.18 7.56 -6.81
N LYS A 188 -8.15 7.41 -7.72
CA LYS A 188 -8.09 6.41 -8.81
C LYS A 188 -6.83 6.58 -9.65
N CYS A 189 -6.43 7.82 -9.91
CA CYS A 189 -5.19 8.12 -10.61
C CYS A 189 -3.96 7.74 -9.78
N CYS A 190 -3.87 8.12 -8.51
CA CYS A 190 -2.80 7.70 -7.61
C CYS A 190 -2.68 6.17 -7.56
N ALA A 191 -3.79 5.46 -7.41
CA ALA A 191 -3.84 4.00 -7.42
C ALA A 191 -3.36 3.43 -8.77
N TYR A 192 -3.82 3.98 -9.89
CA TYR A 192 -3.32 3.59 -11.22
C TYR A 192 -1.81 3.80 -11.35
N LEU A 193 -1.31 4.99 -11.03
CA LEU A 193 0.11 5.33 -11.12
C LEU A 193 0.95 4.44 -10.21
N TYR A 194 0.46 4.13 -9.01
CA TYR A 194 1.09 3.19 -8.09
C TYR A 194 1.15 1.76 -8.67
N THR A 195 0.18 1.38 -9.50
CA THR A 195 0.16 0.08 -10.19
C THR A 195 0.96 0.05 -11.48
N LEU A 196 1.64 1.11 -11.91
CA LEU A 196 2.52 1.04 -13.08
C LEU A 196 3.88 0.47 -12.69
N GLU A 197 4.48 -0.34 -13.56
CA GLU A 197 5.91 -0.67 -13.49
C GLU A 197 6.72 0.61 -13.69
N SER A 198 7.09 1.24 -12.58
CA SER A 198 7.77 2.53 -12.51
C SER A 198 8.56 2.65 -11.21
N PHE A 199 9.50 3.58 -11.15
CA PHE A 199 10.29 3.83 -9.94
C PHE A 199 9.44 4.22 -8.71
N LEU A 200 8.22 4.74 -8.92
CA LEU A 200 7.44 5.37 -7.87
C LEU A 200 7.10 4.39 -6.76
N TYR A 201 6.51 3.24 -7.09
CA TYR A 201 6.05 2.29 -6.06
C TYR A 201 7.23 1.70 -5.26
N GLU A 202 8.37 1.44 -5.91
CA GLU A 202 9.59 0.95 -5.28
C GLU A 202 10.13 1.98 -4.29
N LYS A 203 10.19 3.25 -4.70
CA LYS A 203 10.66 4.34 -3.86
C LYS A 203 9.74 4.60 -2.67
N LEU A 204 8.42 4.54 -2.87
CA LEU A 204 7.47 4.64 -1.77
C LEU A 204 7.67 3.51 -0.76
N HIS A 205 7.80 2.27 -1.24
CA HIS A 205 8.03 1.11 -0.38
C HIS A 205 9.33 1.25 0.42
N GLU A 206 10.45 1.57 -0.26
CA GLU A 206 11.77 1.77 0.36
C GLU A 206 11.73 2.81 1.49
N VAL A 207 11.12 3.96 1.22
CA VAL A 207 11.04 5.08 2.18
C VAL A 207 10.17 4.71 3.37
N MET A 208 8.98 4.15 3.12
CA MET A 208 8.03 3.85 4.18
C MET A 208 8.48 2.69 5.07
N VAL A 209 9.16 1.67 4.52
CA VAL A 209 9.75 0.58 5.30
C VAL A 209 10.91 1.06 6.18
N SER A 210 11.57 2.17 5.84
CA SER A 210 12.66 2.74 6.63
C SER A 210 12.20 3.58 7.83
N VAL A 211 10.89 3.82 7.98
CA VAL A 211 10.36 4.54 9.14
C VAL A 211 10.60 3.75 10.42
N GLY A 212 11.06 4.45 11.47
CA GLY A 212 11.49 3.86 12.74
C GLY A 212 12.97 3.50 12.79
N ASP A 213 13.62 3.26 11.65
CA ASP A 213 15.07 3.01 11.62
C ASP A 213 15.84 4.31 11.89
N LYS A 214 16.41 4.42 13.10
CA LYS A 214 17.21 5.57 13.54
C LYS A 214 18.37 5.89 12.58
N ASN A 215 18.94 4.87 11.92
CA ASN A 215 20.05 5.08 10.97
C ASN A 215 19.57 5.64 9.63
N LYS A 216 18.28 5.50 9.32
CA LYS A 216 17.64 6.00 8.09
C LYS A 216 16.68 7.15 8.36
N GLU A 217 16.73 7.75 9.55
CA GLU A 217 15.77 8.79 9.94
C GLU A 217 15.84 10.01 9.02
N GLN A 218 17.06 10.52 8.80
CA GLN A 218 17.27 11.64 7.88
C GLN A 218 16.82 11.29 6.45
N PHE A 219 17.01 10.04 6.03
CA PHE A 219 16.60 9.57 4.71
C PHE A 219 15.08 9.68 4.53
N TRP A 220 14.27 9.04 5.38
CA TRP A 220 12.81 9.08 5.18
C TRP A 220 12.21 10.46 5.47
N ARG A 221 12.75 11.21 6.45
CA ARG A 221 12.30 12.58 6.73
C ARG A 221 12.52 13.52 5.55
N SER A 222 13.62 13.35 4.80
CA SER A 222 13.88 14.14 3.59
C SER A 222 12.83 13.95 2.49
N LYS A 223 11.99 12.89 2.59
CA LYS A 223 10.96 12.54 1.60
C LYS A 223 9.56 13.01 1.99
N LEU A 224 9.40 13.62 3.16
CA LEU A 224 8.11 14.13 3.62
C LEU A 224 7.55 15.21 2.68
N GLY A 225 8.41 16.10 2.17
CA GLY A 225 8.01 17.15 1.24
C GLY A 225 7.85 16.68 -0.22
N THR A 226 8.45 15.55 -0.59
CA THR A 226 8.46 15.06 -1.99
C THR A 226 7.45 13.93 -2.21
N LEU A 227 7.66 12.77 -1.60
CA LEU A 227 6.80 11.60 -1.76
C LEU A 227 5.58 11.63 -0.82
N GLY A 228 5.70 12.34 0.30
CA GLY A 228 4.65 12.46 1.30
C GLY A 228 3.28 12.85 0.73
N PRO A 229 3.15 13.95 -0.02
CA PRO A 229 1.90 14.36 -0.64
C PRO A 229 1.22 13.26 -1.47
N PHE A 230 1.99 12.51 -2.27
CA PHE A 230 1.45 11.40 -3.05
C PHE A 230 0.99 10.25 -2.15
N CYS A 231 1.78 9.91 -1.12
CA CYS A 231 1.39 8.90 -0.13
C CYS A 231 0.08 9.26 0.58
N LEU A 232 -0.12 10.54 0.93
CA LEU A 232 -1.33 10.99 1.58
C LEU A 232 -2.55 10.89 0.65
N LEU A 233 -2.41 11.29 -0.61
CA LEU A 233 -3.46 11.16 -1.64
C LEU A 233 -3.86 9.70 -1.89
N LEU A 234 -2.90 8.78 -1.90
CA LEU A 234 -3.17 7.34 -2.08
C LEU A 234 -3.79 6.71 -0.80
N TRP A 235 -3.44 7.23 0.38
CA TRP A 235 -3.90 6.70 1.66
C TRP A 235 -5.36 7.09 1.94
N ASP A 236 -5.73 8.32 1.58
CA ASP A 236 -7.06 8.90 1.81
C ASP A 236 -8.10 8.42 0.78
N ASP A 237 -8.37 7.11 0.79
CA ASP A 237 -9.28 6.43 -0.14
C ASP A 237 -10.75 6.80 0.11
N PRO A 238 -11.39 7.58 -0.78
CA PRO A 238 -12.78 7.99 -0.61
C PRO A 238 -13.79 6.90 -1.04
N ILE A 239 -13.32 5.85 -1.72
CA ILE A 239 -14.16 4.79 -2.31
C ILE A 239 -14.32 3.63 -1.34
N ASN A 240 -13.28 3.35 -0.56
CA ASN A 240 -13.26 2.27 0.41
C ASN A 240 -13.99 2.64 1.70
N THR A 241 -15.31 2.80 1.56
CA THR A 241 -16.18 3.23 2.66
C THR A 241 -16.47 2.12 3.69
N LYS A 242 -15.96 0.91 3.45
CA LYS A 242 -16.27 -0.29 4.23
C LYS A 242 -15.00 -1.07 4.53
N LEU A 243 -14.81 -1.40 5.80
CA LEU A 243 -13.78 -2.35 6.20
C LEU A 243 -13.99 -3.67 5.47
N THR A 244 -12.94 -4.15 4.82
CA THR A 244 -12.98 -5.47 4.21
C THR A 244 -12.76 -6.50 5.30
N THR A 245 -13.64 -7.51 5.33
CA THR A 245 -13.58 -8.61 6.28
C THR A 245 -13.62 -9.93 5.54
N ARG A 246 -12.97 -10.95 6.10
CA ARG A 246 -13.01 -12.36 5.68
C ARG A 246 -12.58 -12.56 4.22
N LYS A 247 -11.36 -12.11 3.87
CA LYS A 247 -10.72 -12.45 2.59
C LYS A 247 -9.31 -12.96 2.78
N THR A 248 -8.91 -13.93 1.95
CA THR A 248 -7.53 -14.40 1.87
C THR A 248 -6.79 -13.67 0.77
N LEU A 249 -5.60 -13.17 1.10
CA LEU A 249 -4.66 -12.56 0.17
C LEU A 249 -3.35 -13.35 0.17
N TYR A 250 -2.57 -13.19 -0.90
CA TYR A 250 -1.29 -13.87 -1.09
C TYR A 250 -0.20 -12.88 -1.48
N HIS A 251 0.97 -13.05 -0.88
CA HIS A 251 2.18 -12.29 -1.21
C HIS A 251 3.38 -13.23 -1.22
N ALA A 252 4.35 -13.01 -2.11
CA ALA A 252 5.55 -13.83 -2.15
C ALA A 252 6.73 -13.04 -1.61
N ALA A 253 7.77 -13.74 -1.15
CA ALA A 253 9.03 -13.09 -0.85
C ALA A 253 10.18 -14.05 -1.07
N LYS A 254 11.37 -13.47 -1.16
CA LYS A 254 12.62 -14.18 -0.97
C LYS A 254 13.17 -13.83 0.41
N LEU A 255 13.04 -14.75 1.36
CA LEU A 255 13.51 -14.56 2.73
C LEU A 255 14.74 -15.40 3.01
N GLU A 256 15.67 -14.83 3.76
CA GLU A 256 16.79 -15.57 4.34
C GLU A 256 16.32 -16.38 5.57
N PRO A 257 17.03 -17.46 5.97
CA PRO A 257 16.65 -18.30 7.10
C PRO A 257 16.42 -17.52 8.40
N ASN A 258 17.29 -16.55 8.69
CA ASN A 258 17.20 -15.68 9.86
C ASN A 258 16.01 -14.70 9.83
N GLU A 259 15.38 -14.50 8.67
CA GLU A 259 14.15 -13.71 8.54
C GLU A 259 12.93 -14.59 8.80
N ILE A 260 12.95 -15.84 8.32
CA ILE A 260 11.91 -16.83 8.61
C ILE A 260 11.84 -17.11 10.11
N ASP A 261 12.98 -17.24 10.79
CA ASP A 261 13.03 -17.50 12.23
C ASP A 261 12.37 -16.38 13.05
N LYS A 262 12.39 -15.13 12.60
CA LYS A 262 11.67 -14.04 13.26
C LYS A 262 10.16 -14.25 13.25
N TYR A 263 9.62 -14.74 12.13
CA TYR A 263 8.19 -15.07 12.07
C TYR A 263 7.85 -16.25 12.98
N LYS A 264 8.74 -17.25 13.10
CA LYS A 264 8.57 -18.34 14.07
C LYS A 264 8.58 -17.82 15.51
N ASP A 265 9.44 -16.86 15.82
CA ASP A 265 9.51 -16.27 17.15
C ASP A 265 8.29 -15.39 17.46
N MET A 266 7.80 -14.62 16.48
CA MET A 266 6.52 -13.90 16.59
C MET A 266 5.34 -14.85 16.80
N MET A 267 5.33 -16.03 16.16
CA MET A 267 4.28 -17.03 16.32
C MET A 267 4.25 -17.64 17.73
N LYS A 268 5.42 -17.90 18.34
CA LYS A 268 5.52 -18.48 19.69
C LYS A 268 4.96 -17.56 20.77
N ASP A 269 5.14 -16.25 20.58
CA ASP A 269 4.64 -15.23 21.48
C ASP A 269 3.33 -14.67 20.92
N GLY A 270 2.20 -15.27 21.28
CA GLY A 270 0.87 -14.87 20.80
C GLY A 270 0.45 -13.44 21.13
N LYS A 271 1.31 -12.66 21.80
CA LYS A 271 1.13 -11.21 22.04
C LYS A 271 1.94 -10.34 21.08
N ASN A 272 2.82 -10.92 20.25
CA ASN A 272 3.63 -10.18 19.30
C ASN A 272 2.88 -9.89 18.01
N TYR A 273 2.83 -8.60 17.68
CA TYR A 273 2.25 -8.09 16.44
C TYR A 273 3.31 -7.42 15.59
N GLY A 274 3.22 -7.64 14.28
CA GLY A 274 3.92 -6.85 13.27
C GLY A 274 2.96 -5.86 12.62
N SER A 275 3.51 -4.84 11.96
CA SER A 275 2.73 -3.88 11.17
C SER A 275 3.42 -3.57 9.86
N PHE A 276 2.62 -3.47 8.80
CA PHE A 276 3.09 -3.06 7.49
C PHE A 276 3.30 -1.54 7.49
N GLN A 277 4.55 -1.09 7.53
CA GLN A 277 4.84 0.36 7.50
C GLN A 277 4.60 1.00 6.14
N ALA A 278 4.65 0.20 5.08
CA ALA A 278 4.45 0.60 3.69
C ALA A 278 3.18 0.01 3.10
N TYR A 279 2.81 0.50 1.92
CA TYR A 279 1.82 -0.11 1.06
C TYR A 279 2.24 -1.50 0.61
N ILE A 280 1.41 -2.52 0.83
CA ILE A 280 1.72 -3.89 0.43
C ILE A 280 0.77 -4.34 -0.68
N SER A 281 1.35 -4.68 -1.82
CA SER A 281 0.60 -5.23 -2.95
C SER A 281 0.46 -6.74 -2.80
N CYS A 282 -0.76 -7.22 -2.66
CA CYS A 282 -1.08 -8.64 -2.58
C CYS A 282 -1.94 -9.06 -3.78
N SER A 283 -2.05 -10.37 -4.00
CA SER A 283 -2.95 -10.93 -5.00
C SER A 283 -4.03 -11.78 -4.32
N ARG A 284 -5.23 -11.81 -4.90
CA ARG A 284 -6.24 -12.84 -4.56
C ARG A 284 -5.96 -14.18 -5.25
N ASN A 285 -5.06 -14.21 -6.23
CA ASN A 285 -4.75 -15.38 -7.02
C ASN A 285 -3.51 -16.12 -6.50
N ARG A 286 -3.72 -17.09 -5.61
CA ARG A 286 -2.65 -17.93 -5.03
C ARG A 286 -1.75 -18.54 -6.09
N ALA A 287 -2.33 -19.13 -7.13
CA ALA A 287 -1.60 -19.90 -8.14
C ALA A 287 -0.57 -19.05 -8.92
N LYS A 288 -0.78 -17.74 -8.98
CA LYS A 288 0.17 -16.79 -9.58
C LYS A 288 1.33 -16.50 -8.63
N VAL A 289 1.02 -16.10 -7.40
CA VAL A 289 2.04 -15.68 -6.41
C VAL A 289 2.86 -16.86 -5.89
N GLU A 290 2.27 -18.04 -5.79
CA GLU A 290 2.95 -19.25 -5.30
C GLU A 290 4.10 -19.70 -6.20
N LYS A 291 4.22 -19.19 -7.42
CA LYS A 291 5.36 -19.47 -8.31
C LYS A 291 6.61 -18.63 -8.01
N LEU A 292 6.48 -17.59 -7.20
CA LEU A 292 7.53 -16.60 -6.96
C LEU A 292 8.24 -16.82 -5.62
N GLY A 293 9.56 -16.59 -5.57
CA GLY A 293 10.32 -16.59 -4.31
C GLY A 293 10.38 -17.95 -3.60
N ASN A 294 11.00 -17.98 -2.42
CA ASN A 294 11.10 -19.18 -1.56
C ASN A 294 10.09 -19.18 -0.40
N THR A 295 9.27 -18.13 -0.28
CA THR A 295 8.26 -17.96 0.76
C THR A 295 6.93 -17.50 0.17
N LEU A 296 5.84 -18.07 0.65
CA LEU A 296 4.47 -17.62 0.40
C LEU A 296 3.84 -17.15 1.71
N PHE A 297 3.41 -15.89 1.75
CA PHE A 297 2.54 -15.37 2.78
C PHE A 297 1.08 -15.67 2.41
N ILE A 298 0.37 -16.29 3.35
CA ILE A 298 -1.07 -16.56 3.27
C ILE A 298 -1.74 -15.65 4.31
N ILE A 299 -2.48 -14.67 3.83
CA ILE A 299 -2.87 -13.49 4.60
C ILE A 299 -4.39 -13.49 4.76
N GLU A 300 -4.87 -13.85 5.95
CA GLU A 300 -6.30 -13.77 6.30
C GLU A 300 -6.64 -12.36 6.79
N VAL A 301 -7.46 -11.64 6.03
CA VAL A 301 -7.89 -10.29 6.36
C VAL A 301 -9.17 -10.34 7.17
N PHE A 302 -9.06 -10.21 8.49
CA PHE A 302 -10.22 -10.13 9.38
C PHE A 302 -10.83 -8.74 9.37
N VAL A 303 -10.00 -7.72 9.61
CA VAL A 303 -10.40 -6.31 9.63
C VAL A 303 -9.22 -5.48 9.16
N ALA A 304 -9.22 -5.00 7.92
CA ALA A 304 -8.18 -4.08 7.44
C ALA A 304 -8.70 -3.15 6.33
N PHE A 305 -8.02 -2.02 6.18
CA PHE A 305 -8.20 -1.16 5.01
C PHE A 305 -7.40 -1.74 3.84
N THR A 306 -8.12 -2.10 2.79
CA THR A 306 -7.56 -2.70 1.58
C THR A 306 -8.29 -2.18 0.35
N ALA A 307 -7.57 -1.89 -0.74
CA ALA A 307 -8.16 -1.43 -1.99
C ALA A 307 -7.97 -2.45 -3.12
N ASN A 308 -9.06 -2.84 -3.77
CA ASN A 308 -9.00 -3.68 -4.96
C ASN A 308 -8.56 -2.85 -6.17
N LEU A 309 -7.35 -3.11 -6.67
CA LEU A 309 -6.76 -2.37 -7.77
C LEU A 309 -6.96 -3.04 -9.13
N SER A 310 -7.62 -4.20 -9.17
CA SER A 310 -7.77 -5.02 -10.38
C SER A 310 -8.43 -4.25 -11.54
N SER A 311 -9.38 -3.37 -11.26
CA SER A 311 -10.06 -2.57 -12.30
C SER A 311 -9.29 -1.31 -12.72
N LEU A 312 -8.30 -0.91 -11.93
CA LEU A 312 -7.50 0.29 -12.20
C LEU A 312 -6.19 -0.08 -12.89
N SER A 313 -5.59 -1.23 -12.57
CA SER A 313 -4.33 -1.72 -13.11
C SER A 313 -4.44 -2.17 -14.58
N GLU A 314 -3.34 -2.05 -15.34
CA GLU A 314 -3.18 -2.67 -16.67
C GLU A 314 -3.09 -4.20 -16.60
N TYR A 315 -2.96 -4.75 -15.39
CA TYR A 315 -2.80 -6.17 -15.10
C TYR A 315 -3.97 -6.72 -14.27
N PRO A 316 -5.23 -6.63 -14.76
CA PRO A 316 -6.42 -6.99 -13.97
C PRO A 316 -6.42 -8.45 -13.50
N LYS A 317 -5.74 -9.33 -14.24
CA LYS A 317 -5.62 -10.75 -13.90
C LYS A 317 -4.68 -11.01 -12.72
N GLU A 318 -3.86 -10.05 -12.32
CA GLU A 318 -3.07 -10.16 -11.08
C GLU A 318 -3.99 -10.12 -9.86
N GLU A 319 -5.23 -9.67 -10.03
CA GLU A 319 -6.22 -9.56 -8.96
C GLU A 319 -5.66 -8.81 -7.75
N GLU A 320 -4.93 -7.74 -8.04
CA GLU A 320 -4.16 -6.97 -7.06
C GLU A 320 -5.07 -6.30 -6.02
N GLU A 321 -4.66 -6.45 -4.77
CA GLU A 321 -5.27 -5.89 -3.57
C GLU A 321 -4.18 -5.17 -2.78
N LEU A 322 -4.37 -3.87 -2.57
CA LEU A 322 -3.43 -3.01 -1.86
C LEU A 322 -3.80 -2.95 -0.38
N ILE A 323 -2.93 -3.41 0.50
CA ILE A 323 -3.06 -3.22 1.94
C ILE A 323 -2.44 -1.86 2.29
N THR A 324 -3.19 -1.05 3.04
CA THR A 324 -2.74 0.28 3.45
C THR A 324 -1.64 0.21 4.52
N PRO A 325 -0.75 1.20 4.58
CA PRO A 325 0.28 1.29 5.61
C PRO A 325 -0.33 1.50 7.00
N GLY A 326 0.26 0.87 8.02
CA GLY A 326 -0.19 0.87 9.42
C GLY A 326 -0.98 -0.38 9.83
N VAL A 327 -1.42 -1.20 8.87
CA VAL A 327 -2.18 -2.43 9.18
C VAL A 327 -1.33 -3.41 9.97
N CYS A 328 -1.85 -3.85 11.12
CA CYS A 328 -1.19 -4.81 12.00
C CYS A 328 -1.54 -6.26 11.61
N PHE A 329 -0.62 -7.16 11.91
CA PHE A 329 -0.77 -8.59 11.71
C PHE A 329 -0.20 -9.38 12.88
N HIS A 330 -0.70 -10.59 13.07
CA HIS A 330 -0.05 -11.62 13.88
C HIS A 330 0.28 -12.82 13.01
N VAL A 331 1.30 -13.58 13.42
CA VAL A 331 1.71 -14.80 12.74
C VAL A 331 0.98 -15.96 13.40
N THR A 332 0.13 -16.64 12.65
CA THR A 332 -0.67 -17.77 13.17
C THR A 332 0.05 -19.10 12.98
N ASP A 333 0.82 -19.24 11.91
CA ASP A 333 1.59 -20.46 11.63
C ASP A 333 2.80 -20.17 10.72
N VAL A 334 3.85 -20.98 10.86
CA VAL A 334 5.03 -20.97 10.00
C VAL A 334 5.43 -22.41 9.69
N GLY A 335 5.26 -22.81 8.43
CA GLY A 335 5.54 -24.16 7.95
C GLY A 335 6.45 -24.18 6.73
N PHE A 336 6.79 -25.39 6.29
CA PHE A 336 7.52 -25.64 5.04
C PHE A 336 6.80 -26.72 4.22
N ASP A 337 6.54 -26.43 2.95
CA ASP A 337 6.00 -27.38 1.98
C ASP A 337 7.16 -28.07 1.25
N ASP A 338 7.47 -29.31 1.65
CA ASP A 338 8.54 -30.12 1.05
C ASP A 338 8.33 -30.40 -0.43
N ARG A 339 7.07 -30.47 -0.90
CA ARG A 339 6.79 -30.79 -2.31
C ARG A 339 7.08 -29.57 -3.19
N LYS A 340 6.75 -28.39 -2.69
CA LYS A 340 6.97 -27.12 -3.40
C LYS A 340 8.30 -26.46 -3.06
N GLN A 341 9.03 -27.02 -2.08
CA GLN A 341 10.26 -26.46 -1.52
C GLN A 341 10.06 -25.00 -1.10
N LYS A 342 9.00 -24.75 -0.31
CA LYS A 342 8.54 -23.39 -0.03
C LYS A 342 8.15 -23.17 1.42
N ASN A 343 8.60 -22.07 2.01
CA ASN A 343 8.13 -21.64 3.32
C ASN A 343 6.71 -21.06 3.21
N LEU A 344 5.85 -21.43 4.15
CA LEU A 344 4.49 -20.92 4.26
C LEU A 344 4.40 -20.11 5.55
N ILE A 345 4.05 -18.84 5.44
CA ILE A 345 3.86 -17.96 6.59
C ILE A 345 2.41 -17.50 6.60
N TYR A 346 1.67 -17.87 7.64
CA TYR A 346 0.27 -17.53 7.79
C TYR A 346 0.17 -16.27 8.65
N LEU A 347 -0.44 -15.23 8.09
CA LEU A 347 -0.66 -13.96 8.73
C LEU A 347 -2.15 -13.72 8.90
N GLU A 348 -2.54 -13.19 10.04
CA GLU A 348 -3.90 -12.70 10.25
C GLU A 348 -3.87 -11.20 10.53
N LEU A 349 -4.59 -10.45 9.67
CA LEU A 349 -4.63 -9.00 9.67
C LEU A 349 -5.79 -8.49 10.51
N ARG A 350 -5.44 -7.73 11.54
CA ARG A 350 -6.37 -7.02 12.40
C ARG A 350 -5.92 -5.56 12.52
N GLN A 351 -6.77 -4.65 12.08
CA GLN A 351 -6.62 -3.24 12.41
C GLN A 351 -6.83 -3.11 13.91
N ARG A 352 -5.79 -2.72 14.62
CA ARG A 352 -5.88 -2.48 16.06
C ARG A 352 -6.16 -0.99 16.30
N PHE A 353 -6.74 -0.68 17.45
CA PHE A 353 -7.04 0.69 17.89
C PHE A 353 -6.41 0.91 19.26
N SER A 354 -5.83 2.08 19.51
CA SER A 354 -5.46 2.43 20.88
C SER A 354 -6.72 2.82 21.67
N VAL A 355 -6.72 2.60 22.99
CA VAL A 355 -7.84 2.98 23.87
C VAL A 355 -8.14 4.49 23.80
N GLY A 356 -7.08 5.30 23.62
CA GLY A 356 -7.18 6.75 23.41
C GLY A 356 -7.85 7.13 22.08
N ASP A 357 -7.71 6.30 21.05
CA ASP A 357 -8.38 6.52 19.76
C ASP A 357 -9.88 6.21 19.87
N ILE A 358 -10.25 5.13 20.57
CA ILE A 358 -11.66 4.74 20.76
C ILE A 358 -12.44 5.84 21.52
N THR A 359 -11.84 6.41 22.56
CA THR A 359 -12.46 7.50 23.34
C THR A 359 -12.51 8.84 22.61
N LYS A 360 -11.62 9.10 21.65
CA LYS A 360 -11.70 10.27 20.77
C LYS A 360 -12.74 10.06 19.67
N ILE A 361 -12.77 8.88 19.05
CA ILE A 361 -13.77 8.51 18.04
C ILE A 361 -15.19 8.60 18.60
N SER A 362 -15.41 8.21 19.86
CA SER A 362 -16.72 8.37 20.51
C SER A 362 -17.11 9.82 20.79
N LYS A 363 -16.15 10.74 20.91
CA LYS A 363 -16.39 12.17 21.22
C LYS A 363 -16.54 13.05 19.98
N ILE A 364 -15.96 12.66 18.85
CA ILE A 364 -15.94 13.48 17.63
C ILE A 364 -17.30 13.43 16.89
N GLY A 365 -18.20 12.51 17.23
CA GLY A 365 -19.53 12.47 16.61
C GLY A 365 -19.51 12.22 15.09
N ASP A 366 -18.38 11.75 14.57
CA ASP A 366 -18.20 11.47 13.16
C ASP A 366 -18.95 10.17 12.83
N ALA A 367 -20.19 10.28 12.34
CA ALA A 367 -21.12 9.16 12.17
C ALA A 367 -20.54 7.99 11.34
N TYR A 368 -19.55 8.28 10.49
CA TYR A 368 -18.87 7.33 9.63
C TYR A 368 -17.80 6.50 10.38
N VAL A 369 -16.88 7.15 11.10
CA VAL A 369 -15.89 6.47 11.94
C VAL A 369 -16.58 5.81 13.13
N HIS A 370 -17.65 6.42 13.65
CA HIS A 370 -18.42 5.89 14.76
C HIS A 370 -19.20 4.62 14.37
N ARG A 371 -19.85 4.55 13.19
CA ARG A 371 -20.47 3.29 12.72
C ARG A 371 -19.46 2.19 12.50
N ASN A 372 -18.33 2.49 11.88
CA ASN A 372 -17.30 1.49 11.61
C ASN A 372 -16.61 1.02 12.89
N ALA A 373 -16.29 1.93 13.83
CA ALA A 373 -15.76 1.56 15.14
C ALA A 373 -16.78 0.78 15.99
N VAL A 374 -18.07 1.15 15.97
CA VAL A 374 -19.14 0.41 16.67
C VAL A 374 -19.33 -0.99 16.05
N ASN A 375 -19.29 -1.12 14.72
CA ASN A 375 -19.35 -2.42 14.06
C ASN A 375 -18.10 -3.25 14.33
N ILE A 376 -16.91 -2.64 14.36
CA ILE A 376 -15.65 -3.31 14.73
C ILE A 376 -15.73 -3.82 16.16
N VAL A 377 -16.16 -2.98 17.11
CA VAL A 377 -16.29 -3.36 18.52
C VAL A 377 -17.37 -4.42 18.71
N ALA A 378 -18.50 -4.33 18.01
CA ALA A 378 -19.52 -5.39 18.01
C ALA A 378 -18.99 -6.71 17.45
N THR A 379 -18.22 -6.66 16.36
CA THR A 379 -17.56 -7.85 15.77
C THR A 379 -16.46 -8.41 16.68
N TYR A 380 -15.78 -7.55 17.44
CA TYR A 380 -14.78 -7.93 18.44
C TYR A 380 -15.42 -8.69 19.60
N ILE A 381 -16.58 -8.20 20.07
CA ILE A 381 -17.35 -8.85 21.14
C ILE A 381 -17.93 -10.18 20.64
N ASP A 382 -18.49 -10.26 19.44
CA ASP A 382 -19.10 -11.50 18.94
C ASP A 382 -18.08 -12.63 18.69
N ASN A 383 -16.87 -12.32 18.24
CA ASN A 383 -15.85 -13.34 17.96
C ASN A 383 -15.15 -13.87 19.22
N ASP A 384 -14.89 -13.03 20.24
CA ASP A 384 -14.27 -13.50 21.50
C ASP A 384 -15.27 -14.29 22.38
N TYR A 385 -16.58 -14.07 22.22
CA TYR A 385 -17.61 -14.87 22.90
C TYR A 385 -17.89 -16.23 22.23
N ALA A 386 -17.42 -16.47 21.01
CA ALA A 386 -17.60 -17.75 20.31
C ALA A 386 -16.71 -18.87 20.90
N ASP A 387 -15.56 -18.51 21.48
CA ASP A 387 -14.57 -19.44 22.04
C ASP A 387 -14.62 -19.54 23.58
N ALA A 388 -15.57 -18.87 24.24
CA ALA A 388 -15.74 -18.95 25.69
C ALA A 388 -16.36 -20.31 26.11
N PRO A 389 -15.77 -21.03 27.09
CA PRO A 389 -16.28 -22.33 27.54
C PRO A 389 -17.71 -22.22 28.08
N ALA A 390 -18.53 -23.21 27.74
CA ALA A 390 -19.99 -23.25 27.91
C ALA A 390 -20.49 -23.38 29.36
N HIS A 391 -19.95 -22.60 30.30
CA HIS A 391 -20.30 -22.69 31.72
C HIS A 391 -21.26 -21.61 32.23
N ASP A 392 -21.71 -20.66 31.41
CA ASP A 392 -22.75 -19.72 31.85
C ASP A 392 -23.86 -19.52 30.81
N ASN A 393 -24.91 -20.34 30.93
CA ASN A 393 -26.11 -20.30 30.10
C ASN A 393 -26.98 -19.05 30.30
N ARG A 394 -26.62 -18.10 31.19
CA ARG A 394 -27.34 -16.82 31.33
C ARG A 394 -26.93 -15.77 30.30
N ALA A 395 -25.75 -15.89 29.67
CA ALA A 395 -25.29 -14.93 28.68
C ALA A 395 -25.88 -15.15 27.26
N ARG A 396 -26.29 -16.38 26.92
CA ARG A 396 -26.77 -16.72 25.57
C ARG A 396 -28.20 -16.25 25.24
N ASN A 397 -29.04 -15.98 26.23
CA ASN A 397 -30.45 -15.61 26.03
C ASN A 397 -30.71 -14.10 25.96
N ALA A 398 -29.68 -13.27 25.93
CA ALA A 398 -29.80 -11.81 25.79
C ALA A 398 -29.58 -11.34 24.34
N HIS A 399 -30.24 -11.97 23.37
CA HIS A 399 -30.37 -11.41 22.03
C HIS A 399 -31.83 -11.43 21.57
N ILE A 400 -32.44 -10.25 21.58
CA ILE A 400 -33.11 -9.56 20.44
C ILE A 400 -33.74 -8.30 21.03
N SER A 401 -32.94 -7.23 21.09
CA SER A 401 -33.32 -5.81 20.95
C SER A 401 -32.08 -5.00 21.33
N ILE A 402 -31.16 -4.82 20.39
CA ILE A 402 -30.02 -3.91 20.58
C ILE A 402 -30.56 -2.48 20.40
N ARG A 403 -31.10 -1.91 21.47
CA ARG A 403 -30.84 -0.49 21.74
C ARG A 403 -29.41 -0.45 22.26
N VAL A 404 -28.52 0.16 21.48
CA VAL A 404 -27.10 0.31 21.82
C VAL A 404 -26.99 1.12 23.11
N ASP A 405 -26.86 0.44 24.25
CA ASP A 405 -26.53 1.11 25.50
C ASP A 405 -25.03 1.39 25.54
N HIS A 406 -24.70 2.62 25.12
CA HIS A 406 -23.35 3.16 25.00
C HIS A 406 -22.49 2.99 26.26
N ARG A 407 -23.10 2.91 27.46
CA ARG A 407 -22.36 2.71 28.71
C ARG A 407 -21.75 1.31 28.79
N ARG A 408 -22.44 0.28 28.31
CA ARG A 408 -21.98 -1.13 28.40
C ARG A 408 -20.80 -1.43 27.47
N ILE A 409 -20.75 -0.82 26.30
CA ILE A 409 -19.64 -0.99 25.34
C ILE A 409 -18.35 -0.36 25.88
N ILE A 410 -18.45 0.84 26.47
CA ILE A 410 -17.32 1.51 27.12
C ILE A 410 -16.90 0.74 28.37
N GLN A 411 -17.85 0.20 29.14
CA GLN A 411 -17.56 -0.64 30.31
C GLN A 411 -16.85 -1.95 29.94
N ALA A 412 -17.25 -2.61 28.86
CA ALA A 412 -16.60 -3.83 28.37
C ALA A 412 -15.16 -3.55 27.90
N ALA A 413 -14.92 -2.46 27.16
CA ALA A 413 -13.57 -2.04 26.76
C ALA A 413 -12.69 -1.64 27.95
N MET A 414 -13.28 -1.08 29.03
CA MET A 414 -12.58 -0.75 30.27
C MET A 414 -12.34 -1.95 31.19
N MET A 415 -13.16 -3.00 31.11
CA MET A 415 -12.99 -4.21 31.93
C MET A 415 -11.80 -5.06 31.47
N TYR A 416 -11.49 -5.09 30.16
CA TYR A 416 -10.32 -5.78 29.62
C TYR A 416 -8.96 -5.18 30.07
N ASP A 417 -8.94 -3.92 30.52
CA ASP A 417 -7.72 -3.28 31.03
C ASP A 417 -7.50 -3.55 32.55
N ARG A 418 -8.55 -3.96 33.28
CA ARG A 418 -8.46 -4.24 34.71
C ARG A 418 -7.79 -5.58 35.05
N ASP A 419 -7.83 -6.54 34.14
CA ASP A 419 -7.19 -7.84 34.36
C ASP A 419 -5.71 -7.86 33.91
N GLY A 420 -5.17 -6.71 33.47
CA GLY A 420 -3.80 -6.58 32.94
C GLY A 420 -2.84 -5.65 33.69
N TYR A 421 -3.29 -4.80 34.62
CA TYR A 421 -2.41 -3.81 35.28
C TYR A 421 -2.71 -3.62 36.77
N VAL A 422 -1.93 -4.30 37.62
CA VAL A 422 -1.70 -3.85 39.01
C VAL A 422 -0.48 -2.93 38.98
N ILE A 423 -0.71 -1.61 38.93
CA ILE A 423 0.34 -0.62 39.18
C ILE A 423 0.42 -0.42 40.69
N ASP A 424 1.50 -0.93 41.29
CA ASP A 424 1.83 -0.75 42.70
C ASP A 424 2.13 0.74 42.98
N LYS A 425 1.24 1.39 43.73
CA LYS A 425 1.44 2.73 44.27
C LYS A 425 1.92 2.62 45.72
N LYS A 426 3.22 2.77 45.96
CA LYS A 426 3.78 3.23 47.24
C LYS A 426 4.60 4.49 46.97
N LYS A 427 4.02 5.65 47.26
CA LYS A 427 4.09 6.41 48.53
C LYS A 427 5.25 7.41 48.51
N SER A 428 4.87 8.66 48.30
CA SER A 428 5.55 9.86 48.76
C SER A 428 5.56 9.94 50.28
N GLU A 429 6.69 10.25 50.90
CA GLU A 429 6.81 10.89 52.21
C GLU A 429 8.13 11.69 52.16
N THR A 430 8.04 13.00 51.89
CA THR A 430 8.27 14.11 52.84
C THR A 430 9.72 14.36 53.23
N GLY A 431 10.23 15.52 52.82
CA GLY A 431 11.47 16.12 53.33
C GLY A 431 11.56 17.60 52.96
N LYS A 432 10.90 18.47 53.74
CA LYS A 432 11.19 19.91 53.85
C LYS A 432 12.09 20.13 55.07
N MET A 433 12.82 21.25 55.06
CA MET A 433 13.74 21.85 56.06
C MET A 433 15.22 21.70 55.68
N ASN A 434 16.10 22.71 55.72
CA ASN A 434 16.04 24.07 56.27
C ASN A 434 17.07 24.99 55.59
N THR A 435 16.85 26.28 55.80
CA THR A 435 17.72 27.45 55.58
C THR A 435 18.95 27.51 56.51
N GLU A 436 19.92 28.34 56.07
CA GLU A 436 21.01 29.02 56.82
C GLU A 436 22.23 28.21 57.31
N SER A 437 23.37 28.46 56.64
CA SER A 437 24.59 29.08 57.19
C SER A 437 25.46 29.60 56.05
#